data_AF-A0A1T1I9G6-F1
#
_entry.id   AF-A0A1T1I9G6-F1
#
_cell.length_a   1.000
_cell.length_b   1.000
_cell.length_c   1.000
_cell.angle_alpha   90.00
_cell.angle_beta   90.00
_cell.angle_gamma   90.00
#
_symmetry.space_group_name_H-M   'P 1'
#
loop_
_entity.id
_entity.type
_entity.pdbx_description
1 polymer ?
#
loop_
_entity_poly.entity_id
_entity_poly.type
_entity_poly.pdbx_seq_one_letter_code
_entity_poly.pdbx_strand_id
1 'polypeptide(L)'
;MGVAFGLFIPAPAYAQVQALIRARAESDQSDLHLSVLHQGQALVCAGVYIQDFSADCGEDAIEVTVLGISEPPYAELFAQHAAAYWRPQG
;
A
#
# COMPACT_ATOMS: atom_id res chain seq x y z
N MET A 1 5.11 8.07 -12.03
CA MET A 1 4.50 7.73 -10.73
C MET A 1 4.39 6.23 -10.66
N GLY A 2 4.84 5.63 -9.56
CA GLY A 2 4.95 4.19 -9.41
C GLY A 2 3.87 3.55 -8.55
N VAL A 3 3.83 2.22 -8.54
CA VAL A 3 2.96 1.43 -7.66
C VAL A 3 3.80 0.40 -6.92
N ALA A 4 3.51 0.22 -5.63
CA ALA A 4 4.09 -0.82 -4.80
C ALA A 4 2.97 -1.53 -4.02
N PHE A 5 3.08 -2.85 -3.89
CA PHE A 5 2.15 -3.66 -3.11
C PHE A 5 2.91 -4.81 -2.45
N GLY A 6 2.32 -5.37 -1.39
CA GLY A 6 2.86 -6.56 -0.73
C GLY A 6 2.20 -6.84 0.61
N LEU A 7 2.66 -7.92 1.23
CA LEU A 7 2.19 -8.37 2.54
C LEU A 7 2.27 -7.24 3.57
N PHE A 8 1.14 -6.96 4.22
CA PHE A 8 1.06 -6.05 5.35
C PHE A 8 1.17 -6.84 6.64
N ILE A 9 2.17 -6.49 7.46
CA ILE A 9 2.37 -7.08 8.79
C ILE A 9 1.74 -6.13 9.81
N PRO A 10 0.53 -6.40 10.33
CA PRO A 10 -0.18 -5.47 11.19
C PRO A 10 0.48 -5.35 12.57
N ALA A 11 0.65 -4.12 13.04
CA ALA A 11 0.92 -3.87 14.45
C ALA A 11 -0.35 -4.15 15.28
N PRO A 12 -0.25 -4.45 16.60
CA PRO A 12 -1.42 -4.74 17.44
C PRO A 12 -2.51 -3.66 17.41
N ALA A 13 -2.14 -2.38 17.19
CA ALA A 13 -3.09 -1.29 17.08
C ALA A 13 -4.04 -1.40 15.88
N TYR A 14 -3.66 -2.14 14.83
CA TYR A 14 -4.50 -2.37 13.65
C TYR A 14 -5.82 -3.05 13.98
N ALA A 15 -5.87 -3.87 15.06
CA ALA A 15 -7.10 -4.49 15.53
C ALA A 15 -8.25 -3.48 15.81
N GLN A 16 -7.93 -2.20 16.08
CA GLN A 16 -8.91 -1.15 16.29
C GLN A 16 -9.66 -0.75 15.01
N VAL A 17 -9.03 -0.92 13.84
CA VAL A 17 -9.60 -0.55 12.53
C VAL A 17 -9.85 -1.75 11.63
N GLN A 18 -9.34 -2.93 11.98
CA GLN A 18 -9.37 -4.14 11.16
C GLN A 18 -10.78 -4.52 10.70
N ALA A 19 -11.80 -4.41 11.56
CA ALA A 19 -13.17 -4.70 11.17
C ALA A 19 -13.69 -3.76 10.07
N LEU A 20 -13.33 -2.47 10.13
CA LEU A 20 -13.67 -1.48 9.11
C LEU A 20 -12.95 -1.77 7.79
N ILE A 21 -11.66 -2.11 7.85
CA ILE A 21 -10.87 -2.44 6.66
C ILE A 21 -11.43 -3.68 5.96
N ARG A 22 -11.73 -4.77 6.69
CA ARG A 22 -12.34 -5.98 6.11
C ARG A 22 -13.69 -5.70 5.45
N ALA A 23 -14.53 -4.90 6.11
CA ALA A 23 -15.83 -4.50 5.55
C ALA A 23 -15.70 -3.66 4.26
N ARG A 24 -14.50 -3.13 3.96
CA ARG A 24 -14.18 -2.34 2.78
C ARG A 24 -13.04 -2.94 1.95
N ALA A 25 -12.77 -4.23 2.09
CA ALA A 25 -11.67 -4.92 1.42
C ALA A 25 -11.80 -4.95 -0.12
N GLU A 26 -12.98 -4.64 -0.64
CA GLU A 26 -13.30 -4.55 -2.08
C GLU A 26 -14.04 -3.24 -2.42
N SER A 27 -13.94 -2.20 -1.59
CA SER A 27 -14.67 -0.93 -1.74
C SER A 27 -13.74 0.27 -1.65
N ASP A 28 -14.24 1.46 -2.01
CA ASP A 28 -13.45 2.68 -1.88
C ASP A 28 -13.04 2.94 -0.41
N GLN A 29 -11.76 3.32 -0.24
CA GLN A 29 -11.14 3.65 1.05
C GLN A 29 -10.58 5.08 1.07
N SER A 30 -10.92 5.91 0.07
CA SER A 30 -10.40 7.29 -0.06
C SER A 30 -10.71 8.18 1.15
N ASP A 31 -11.83 7.93 1.84
CA ASP A 31 -12.27 8.64 3.06
C ASP A 31 -11.50 8.23 4.33
N LEU A 32 -10.72 7.14 4.29
CA LEU A 32 -9.92 6.70 5.42
C LEU A 32 -8.64 7.53 5.61
N HIS A 33 -8.31 8.39 4.63
CA HIS A 33 -7.13 9.28 4.67
C HIS A 33 -5.83 8.54 5.04
N LEU A 34 -5.65 7.33 4.52
CA LEU A 34 -4.47 6.52 4.76
C LEU A 34 -3.23 7.19 4.16
N SER A 35 -2.10 7.05 4.86
CA SER A 35 -0.81 7.58 4.43
C SER A 35 0.30 6.58 4.74
N VAL A 36 1.39 6.64 3.97
CA VAL A 36 2.58 5.80 4.21
C VAL A 36 3.72 6.68 4.69
N LEU A 37 4.39 6.23 5.74
CA LEU A 37 5.59 6.86 6.27
C LEU A 37 6.80 6.00 5.89
N HIS A 38 7.82 6.62 5.30
CA HIS A 38 9.14 6.04 5.14
C HIS A 38 10.14 6.83 6.00
N GLN A 39 10.80 6.15 6.95
CA GLN A 39 11.74 6.79 7.89
C GLN A 39 11.14 8.01 8.63
N GLY A 40 9.84 7.96 8.95
CA GLY A 40 9.12 9.04 9.63
C GLY A 40 8.65 10.18 8.72
N GLN A 41 8.90 10.12 7.40
CA GLN A 41 8.44 11.11 6.43
C GLN A 41 7.30 10.53 5.58
N ALA A 42 6.26 11.35 5.33
CA ALA A 42 5.15 10.94 4.50
C ALA A 42 5.59 10.78 3.04
N LEU A 43 5.29 9.62 2.45
CA LEU A 43 5.44 9.41 1.02
C LEU A 43 4.32 10.12 0.27
N VAL A 44 4.69 10.99 -0.68
CA VAL A 44 3.73 11.61 -1.59
C VAL A 44 3.26 10.55 -2.60
N CYS A 45 1.99 10.19 -2.51
CA CYS A 45 1.32 9.18 -3.31
C CYS A 45 -0.12 9.61 -3.64
N ALA A 46 -0.74 8.95 -4.61
CA ALA A 46 -2.13 9.20 -5.00
C ALA A 46 -3.14 8.50 -4.08
N GLY A 47 -2.77 7.38 -3.47
CA GLY A 47 -3.64 6.65 -2.55
C GLY A 47 -2.98 5.45 -1.91
N VAL A 48 -3.56 5.01 -0.80
CA VAL A 48 -3.16 3.82 -0.05
C VAL A 48 -4.40 2.99 0.19
N TYR A 49 -4.26 1.68 0.01
CA TYR A 49 -5.34 0.72 0.10
C TYR A 49 -4.90 -0.50 0.89
N ILE A 50 -5.76 -1.03 1.77
CA ILE A 50 -5.49 -2.26 2.52
C ILE A 50 -6.58 -3.28 2.19
N GLN A 51 -6.16 -4.47 1.75
CA GLN A 51 -7.03 -5.63 1.55
C GLN A 51 -6.82 -6.59 2.70
N ASP A 52 -7.84 -6.80 3.50
CA ASP A 52 -7.77 -7.72 4.63
C ASP A 52 -8.78 -8.85 4.43
N PHE A 53 -8.25 -10.02 4.06
CA PHE A 53 -8.99 -11.27 3.96
C PHE A 53 -8.60 -12.22 5.09
N SER A 54 -8.02 -11.71 6.18
CA SER A 54 -7.48 -12.56 7.25
C SER A 54 -8.51 -13.43 7.94
N ALA A 55 -9.78 -13.00 7.94
CA ALA A 55 -10.90 -13.77 8.48
C ALA A 55 -11.20 -15.03 7.66
N ASP A 56 -10.97 -14.98 6.35
CA ASP A 56 -11.33 -16.04 5.41
C ASP A 56 -10.13 -16.88 4.97
N CYS A 57 -8.94 -16.28 4.94
CA CYS A 57 -7.73 -16.86 4.35
C CYS A 57 -6.54 -16.97 5.32
N GLY A 58 -6.70 -16.58 6.59
CA GLY A 58 -5.66 -16.67 7.63
C GLY A 58 -4.87 -15.37 7.80
N GLU A 59 -4.08 -15.28 8.88
CA GLU A 59 -3.46 -14.02 9.34
C GLU A 59 -2.53 -13.35 8.31
N ASP A 60 -1.94 -14.13 7.40
CA ASP A 60 -1.05 -13.64 6.33
C ASP A 60 -1.82 -13.10 5.10
N ALA A 61 -3.15 -13.13 5.10
CA ALA A 61 -3.98 -12.66 3.98
C ALA A 61 -4.33 -11.17 4.11
N ILE A 62 -3.31 -10.34 4.37
CA ILE A 62 -3.47 -8.88 4.41
C ILE A 62 -2.43 -8.23 3.49
N GLU A 63 -2.88 -7.44 2.51
CA GLU A 63 -2.03 -6.75 1.54
C GLU A 63 -2.20 -5.23 1.67
N VAL A 64 -1.10 -4.49 1.52
CA VAL A 64 -1.13 -3.04 1.33
C VAL A 64 -0.72 -2.71 -0.10
N THR A 65 -1.46 -1.79 -0.73
CA THR A 65 -1.14 -1.22 -2.03
C THR A 65 -0.99 0.28 -1.91
N VAL A 66 0.07 0.84 -2.49
CA VAL A 66 0.36 2.27 -2.56
C VAL A 66 0.39 2.68 -4.03
N LEU A 67 -0.55 3.53 -4.41
CA LEU A 67 -0.76 3.98 -5.78
C LEU A 67 -0.11 5.33 -6.02
N GLY A 68 0.52 5.48 -7.18
CA GLY A 68 1.01 6.77 -7.66
C GLY A 68 2.12 7.38 -6.79
N ILE A 69 3.07 6.58 -6.32
CA ILE A 69 4.23 7.07 -5.58
C ILE A 69 5.03 8.02 -6.48
N SER A 70 5.35 9.20 -5.96
CA SER A 70 6.14 10.21 -6.67
C SER A 70 7.61 9.80 -6.81
N GLU A 71 8.29 10.40 -7.80
CA GLU A 71 9.74 10.36 -7.91
C GLU A 71 10.38 11.46 -7.06
N PRO A 72 11.61 11.30 -6.55
CA PRO A 72 12.48 10.11 -6.65
C PRO A 72 12.20 8.91 -5.71
N PRO A 73 11.36 8.98 -4.64
CA PRO A 73 11.23 7.86 -3.69
C PRO A 73 10.86 6.52 -4.32
N TYR A 74 10.06 6.52 -5.39
CA TYR A 74 9.71 5.26 -6.06
C TYR A 74 10.92 4.56 -6.68
N ALA A 75 11.72 5.28 -7.48
CA ALA A 75 12.92 4.72 -8.09
C ALA A 75 13.98 4.28 -7.04
N GLU A 76 14.10 4.99 -5.93
CA GLU A 76 15.07 4.67 -4.88
C GLU A 76 14.66 3.44 -4.07
N LEU A 77 13.39 3.37 -3.64
CA LEU A 77 12.89 2.30 -2.77
C LEU A 77 12.57 1.02 -3.54
N PHE A 78 12.18 1.14 -4.80
CA PHE A 78 11.70 0.04 -5.62
C PHE A 78 12.49 -0.07 -6.94
N ALA A 79 13.80 0.18 -6.89
CA ALA A 79 14.68 0.22 -8.08
C ALA A 79 14.52 -0.97 -9.03
N GLN A 80 14.35 -2.18 -8.49
CA GLN A 80 14.14 -3.39 -9.30
C GLN A 80 12.78 -3.38 -10.03
N HIS A 81 11.73 -2.88 -9.38
CA HIS A 81 10.41 -2.76 -9.98
C HIS A 81 10.38 -1.60 -10.99
N ALA A 82 10.96 -0.45 -10.63
CA ALA A 82 11.10 0.69 -11.53
C ALA A 82 11.86 0.30 -12.82
N ALA A 83 12.92 -0.50 -12.71
CA ALA A 83 13.65 -1.03 -13.86
C ALA A 83 12.82 -2.02 -14.70
N ALA A 84 12.00 -2.87 -14.07
CA ALA A 84 11.13 -3.82 -14.78
C ALA A 84 10.03 -3.14 -15.61
N TYR A 85 9.54 -1.99 -15.15
CA TYR A 85 8.50 -1.21 -15.84
C TYR A 85 9.05 -0.09 -16.73
N TRP A 86 10.36 0.16 -16.69
CA TRP A 86 11.02 1.15 -17.54
C TRP A 86 10.92 0.74 -19.01
N ARG A 87 10.24 1.56 -19.80
CA ARG A 87 10.26 1.47 -21.26
C ARG A 87 11.00 2.69 -21.81
N PRO A 88 12.07 2.52 -22.61
CA PRO A 88 12.63 3.64 -23.33
C PRO A 88 11.56 4.22 -24.24
N GLN A 89 11.29 5.52 -24.12
CA GLN A 89 10.50 6.22 -25.12
C GLN A 89 11.34 6.24 -26.40
N GLY A 90 10.82 5.62 -27.46
CA GLY A 90 11.37 5.75 -28.81
C GLY A 90 11.09 7.11 -29.41
#